data_AF-A0A3S0N662-F1
#
_entry.id   AF-A0A3S0N662-F1
#
_cell.length_a   1.000
_cell.length_b   1.000
_cell.length_c   1.000
_cell.angle_alpha   90.00
_cell.angle_beta   90.00
_cell.angle_gamma   90.00
#
_symmetry.space_group_name_H-M   'P 1'
#
loop_
_entity.id
_entity.type
_entity.pdbx_description
1 polymer ?
#
loop_
_entity_poly.entity_id
_entity_poly.type
_entity_poly.pdbx_seq_one_letter_code
_entity_poly.pdbx_strand_id
1 'polypeptide(L)' 'VLPVQVNGKKRGDLTIARDADQGAVEKAVLALDFVQKALEGKAPRKVIIVPQRIVNVVA' A
#
# COMPACT_ATOMS: atom_id res chain seq x y z
N VAL A 1 8.91 4.55 7.95
CA VAL A 1 8.63 3.63 6.82
C VAL A 1 7.51 2.69 7.21
N LEU A 2 6.59 2.40 6.28
CA LEU A 2 5.42 1.54 6.47
C LEU A 2 5.52 0.35 5.51
N PRO A 3 5.65 -0.90 6.00
CA PRO A 3 5.75 -2.06 5.12
C PRO A 3 4.53 -2.21 4.22
N VAL A 4 4.76 -2.52 2.95
CA VAL A 4 3.71 -2.73 1.95
C VAL A 4 3.73 -4.17 1.49
N GLN A 5 2.57 -4.82 1.62
CA GLN A 5 2.29 -6.14 1.11
C GLN A 5 1.37 -6.05 -0.12
N VAL A 6 1.55 -7.00 -1.03
CA VAL A 6 0.57 -7.27 -2.08
C VAL A 6 0.20 -8.74 -2.00
N ASN A 7 -1.10 -9.03 -1.85
CA ASN A 7 -1.65 -10.36 -1.65
C ASN A 7 -0.91 -11.12 -0.52
N GLY A 8 -0.65 -10.45 0.61
CA GLY A 8 -0.02 -11.01 1.80
C GLY A 8 1.50 -11.18 1.72
N LYS A 9 2.15 -10.91 0.58
CA LYS A 9 3.61 -10.97 0.44
C LYS A 9 4.22 -9.58 0.55
N LYS A 10 5.25 -9.38 1.40
CA LYS A 10 5.98 -8.10 1.46
C LYS A 10 6.63 -7.82 0.11
N ARG A 11 6.40 -6.63 -0.45
CA ARG A 11 6.94 -6.20 -1.74
C ARG A 11 7.83 -4.97 -1.63
N GLY A 12 7.65 -4.16 -0.60
CA GLY A 12 8.45 -2.96 -0.37
C GLY A 12 8.03 -2.25 0.90
N ASP A 13 8.45 -0.99 1.01
CA ASP A 13 8.14 -0.11 2.12
C ASP A 13 7.72 1.26 1.56
N LEU A 14 6.77 1.93 2.22
CA LEU A 14 6.34 3.30 1.92
C LEU A 14 6.97 4.26 2.94
N THR A 15 7.65 5.30 2.45
CA THR A 15 8.08 6.42 3.30
C THR A 15 7.02 7.51 3.25
N ILE A 16 6.34 7.73 4.37
CA ILE A 16 5.31 8.76 4.52
C ILE A 16 5.32 9.31 5.95
N ALA A 17 4.75 10.49 6.17
CA ALA A 17 4.59 11.09 7.48
C ALA A 17 3.79 10.17 8.43
N ARG A 18 4.13 10.16 9.72
CA ARG A 18 3.57 9.23 10.71
C ARG A 18 2.10 9.51 11.02
N ASP A 19 1.69 10.76 10.83
CA ASP A 19 0.35 11.32 11.03
C ASP A 19 -0.46 11.43 9.73
N ALA A 20 0.07 10.91 8.62
CA ALA A 20 -0.67 10.87 7.36
C ALA A 20 -2.00 10.14 7.54
N ASP A 21 -3.06 10.76 7.05
CA ASP A 21 -4.39 10.16 7.08
C ASP A 21 -4.48 8.93 6.17
N GLN A 22 -5.52 8.13 6.39
CA GLN A 22 -5.73 6.89 5.66
C GLN A 22 -5.81 7.10 4.13
N GLY A 23 -6.42 8.19 3.66
CA GLY A 23 -6.54 8.48 2.24
C GLY A 23 -5.21 8.89 1.61
N ALA A 24 -4.37 9.62 2.34
CA ALA A 24 -3.01 9.94 1.94
C ALA A 24 -2.14 8.68 1.83
N VAL A 25 -2.24 7.77 2.81
CA VAL A 25 -1.55 6.48 2.79
C VAL A 25 -2.01 5.63 1.61
N GLU A 26 -3.32 5.53 1.37
CA GLU A 26 -3.86 4.75 0.26
C GLU A 26 -3.35 5.26 -1.10
N LYS A 27 -3.46 6.57 -1.36
CA LYS A 27 -2.97 7.18 -2.60
C LYS A 27 -1.47 6.94 -2.78
N ALA A 28 -0.68 7.13 -1.73
CA ALA A 28 0.76 6.95 -1.79
C ALA A 28 1.14 5.48 -2.06
N VAL A 29 0.45 4.51 -1.47
CA VAL A 29 0.67 3.08 -1.73
C VAL A 29 0.31 2.72 -3.16
N LEU A 30 -0.81 3.21 -3.70
CA LEU A 30 -1.24 2.93 -5.08
C LEU A 30 -0.33 3.59 -6.13
N ALA A 31 0.43 4.61 -5.76
CA ALA A 31 1.42 5.25 -6.62
C ALA A 31 2.76 4.47 -6.72
N LEU A 32 2.98 3.42 -5.91
CA LEU A 32 4.25 2.68 -5.92
C LEU A 32 4.35 1.75 -7.14
N ASP A 33 5.50 1.79 -7.82
CA ASP A 33 5.76 1.00 -9.04
C ASP A 33 5.47 -0.50 -8.86
N PHE A 34 5.91 -1.08 -7.73
CA PHE A 34 5.71 -2.51 -7.47
C PHE A 34 4.25 -2.87 -7.17
N VAL A 35 3.44 -1.91 -6.69
CA VAL A 35 2.00 -2.07 -6.49
C VAL A 35 1.30 -1.99 -7.85
N GLN A 36 1.60 -0.97 -8.66
CA GLN A 36 1.03 -0.82 -9.99
C GLN A 36 1.34 -2.04 -10.89
N LYS A 37 2.57 -2.53 -10.86
CA LYS A 37 2.98 -3.77 -11.57
C LYS A 37 2.20 -4.99 -11.10
N ALA A 38 1.95 -5.10 -9.80
CA ALA A 38 1.21 -6.24 -9.25
C ALA A 38 -0.31 -6.15 -9.46
N LEU A 39 -0.84 -4.94 -9.70
CA LEU A 39 -2.24 -4.70 -10.01
C LEU A 39 -2.56 -4.85 -11.51
N GLU A 40 -1.56 -4.81 -12.39
CA GLU A 40 -1.74 -4.94 -13.85
C GLU A 40 -2.79 -3.97 -14.43
N GLY A 41 -2.85 -2.74 -13.88
CA GLY A 41 -3.83 -1.72 -14.28
C GLY A 41 -5.25 -1.93 -13.75
N LYS A 42 -5.50 -2.97 -12.94
CA LYS A 42 -6.78 -3.17 -12.25
C LYS A 42 -6.85 -2.39 -10.96
N ALA A 43 -8.07 -2.07 -10.53
CA ALA A 43 -8.30 -1.54 -9.20
C ALA A 43 -8.11 -2.65 -8.15
N PRO A 44 -7.51 -2.35 -6.98
CA PRO A 44 -7.42 -3.32 -5.89
C PRO A 44 -8.82 -3.69 -5.39
N ARG A 45 -9.02 -4.96 -5.03
CA ARG A 45 -10.25 -5.43 -4.35
C ARG A 45 -10.39 -4.82 -2.97
N LYS A 46 -9.27 -4.64 -2.27
CA LYS A 46 -9.25 -4.07 -0.92
C LYS A 46 -7.87 -3.51 -0.60
N VAL A 47 -7.84 -2.38 0.09
CA VAL A 47 -6.64 -1.84 0.72
C VAL A 47 -6.84 -1.90 2.23
N ILE A 48 -5.97 -2.62 2.93
CA ILE A 48 -6.04 -2.81 4.39
C ILE A 48 -4.90 -2.01 5.00
N ILE A 49 -5.25 -0.97 5.74
CA ILE A 49 -4.29 -0.08 6.39
C ILE A 49 -4.36 -0.32 7.89
N VAL A 50 -3.23 -0.78 8.46
CA VAL A 50 -3.05 -0.84 9.91
C VAL A 50 -2.05 0.25 10.27
N PRO A 51 -2.50 1.37 10.88
CA PRO A 51 -1.66 2.52 11.17
C PRO A 51 -0.38 2.13 11.89
N GLN A 52 0.73 2.72 11.46
CA GLN A 52 2.07 2.49 12.02
C GLN A 52 2.56 1.03 12.02
N ARG A 53 1.88 0.13 11.30
CA ARG A 53 2.21 -1.30 11.26
C ARG A 53 2.41 -1.82 9.85
N ILE A 54 1.40 -1.77 8.98
CA ILE A 54 1.46 -2.36 7.64
C ILE A 54 0.35 -1.84 6.72
N VAL A 55 0.59 -1.87 5.41
CA VAL A 55 -0.45 -1.81 4.38
C VAL A 55 -0.46 -3.10 3.57
N ASN A 56 -1.62 -3.70 3.37
CA ASN A 56 -1.80 -4.82 2.45
C ASN A 56 -2.76 -4.44 1.33
N VAL A 57 -2.29 -4.57 0.09
CA VAL A 57 -3.07 -4.37 -1.13
C VAL A 57 -3.52 -5.73 -1.64
N VAL A 58 -4.82 -5.91 -1.81
CA VAL A 58 -5.41 -7.12 -2.39
C VAL A 58 -5.78 -6.81 -3.83
N ALA A 59 -5.14 -7.49 -4.78
CA ALA A 59 -5.41 -7.37 -6.22
C ALA A 59 -6.70 -8.11 -6.65
#